data_AF-A0A850DQQ7-F1
#
_entry.id   AF-A0A850DQQ7-F1
#
_cell.length_a   1.000
_cell.length_b   1.000
_cell.length_c   1.000
_cell.angle_alpha   90.00
_cell.angle_beta   90.00
_cell.angle_gamma   90.00
#
_symmetry.space_group_name_H-M   'P 1'
#
loop_
_entity.id
_entity.type
_entity.pdbx_description
1 polymer ?
#
loop_
_entity_poly.entity_id
_entity_poly.type
_entity_poly.pdbx_seq_one_letter_code
_entity_poly.pdbx_strand_id
1 'polypeptide(L)'
;FVAVGMVLQARFSGEWPRWWPLLRRVVPLVSSAVLAVVVLGVWIVTRLDTIKAVLDTVYPGRRIQFAGALDYDGIVSTFGAPFAGALQNGVAQGLGPNQSEAAAPFMTVVFLVPLLVWLLVRSVTAARAAGSVRRLDWTVLSILVVLTVLWLFLLIPGWTPIADLLGLTRSTDYRLRLAFDLLAVVSVGVAVSRLDRDRVRARWWVALAGGLVAGASVVCTWYALRHGQEPALAAAAHWKVVSVLVVVAVVLVALRLVVPGVAALLVATLLVGLGVNPLYRGVFELPEDTKAGRAIEAIEAKDPDAQWVGV
;
A
#
# COMPACT_ATOMS: atom_id res chain seq x y z
N PHE A 1 5.71 -15.12 -1.70
CA PHE A 1 6.75 -14.52 -0.84
C PHE A 1 6.74 -15.00 0.60
N VAL A 2 5.64 -14.92 1.36
CA VAL A 2 5.60 -15.32 2.78
C VAL A 2 5.94 -16.81 3.01
N ALA A 3 5.35 -17.74 2.25
CA ALA A 3 5.70 -19.17 2.34
C ALA A 3 7.17 -19.44 2.00
N VAL A 4 7.69 -18.81 0.94
CA VAL A 4 9.11 -18.90 0.56
C VAL A 4 9.99 -18.35 1.70
N GLY A 5 9.63 -17.22 2.28
CA GLY A 5 10.32 -16.64 3.44
C GLY A 5 10.29 -17.56 4.67
N MET A 6 9.17 -18.22 4.96
CA MET A 6 9.05 -19.19 6.06
C MET A 6 9.89 -20.45 5.82
N VAL A 7 9.90 -20.98 4.59
CA VAL A 7 10.72 -22.14 4.19
C VAL A 7 12.21 -21.80 4.25
N LEU A 8 12.61 -20.65 3.71
CA LEU A 8 14.00 -20.17 3.79
C LEU A 8 14.39 -19.89 5.24
N GLN A 9 13.51 -19.26 6.03
CA GLN A 9 13.76 -19.02 7.44
C GLN A 9 13.98 -20.33 8.19
N ALA A 10 13.14 -21.35 8.00
CA ALA A 10 13.30 -22.64 8.67
C ALA A 10 14.53 -23.43 8.19
N ARG A 11 14.87 -23.33 6.90
CA ARG A 11 16.09 -23.91 6.32
C ARG A 11 17.35 -23.29 6.93
N PHE A 12 17.37 -21.97 7.11
CA PHE A 12 18.54 -21.23 7.57
C PHE A 12 18.59 -21.01 9.10
N SER A 13 17.48 -21.18 9.83
CA SER A 13 17.44 -21.10 11.30
C SER A 13 17.77 -22.42 12.00
N GLY A 14 17.94 -23.51 11.24
CA GLY A 14 18.15 -24.86 11.78
C GLY A 14 16.86 -25.55 12.24
N GLU A 15 15.68 -24.97 11.98
CA GLU A 15 14.38 -25.56 12.30
C GLU A 15 13.92 -26.62 11.28
N TRP A 16 14.68 -26.83 10.20
CA TRP A 16 14.43 -27.79 9.11
C TRP A 16 14.07 -29.23 9.54
N PRO A 17 14.68 -29.82 10.60
CA PRO A 17 14.32 -31.18 11.03
C PRO A 17 12.85 -31.31 11.48
N ARG A 18 12.18 -30.20 11.80
CA ARG A 18 10.77 -30.13 12.21
C ARG A 18 9.87 -29.69 11.04
N TRP A 19 9.98 -30.41 9.92
CA TRP A 19 9.24 -30.08 8.70
C TRP A 19 7.72 -30.21 8.87
N TRP A 20 7.22 -31.07 9.75
CA TRP A 20 5.78 -31.27 9.96
C TRP A 20 5.05 -30.06 10.57
N PRO A 21 5.54 -29.43 11.66
CA PRO A 21 5.03 -28.13 12.13
C PRO A 21 5.09 -27.01 11.09
N LEU A 22 6.15 -26.98 10.26
CA LEU A 22 6.27 -26.02 9.17
C LEU A 22 5.19 -26.26 8.11
N LEU A 23 5.01 -27.51 7.69
CA LEU A 23 4.00 -27.91 6.72
C LEU A 23 2.61 -27.51 7.21
N ARG A 24 2.26 -27.80 8.47
CA ARG A 24 0.98 -27.39 9.07
C ARG A 24 0.74 -25.87 9.05
N ARG A 25 1.78 -25.05 9.14
CA ARG A 25 1.69 -23.58 9.07
C ARG A 25 1.60 -23.07 7.63
N VAL A 26 2.23 -23.76 6.69
CA VAL A 26 2.27 -23.38 5.27
C VAL A 26 1.05 -23.90 4.50
N VAL A 27 0.49 -25.05 4.92
CA VAL A 27 -0.67 -25.69 4.27
C VAL A 27 -1.85 -24.73 4.12
N PRO A 28 -2.31 -23.98 5.16
CA PRO A 28 -3.41 -23.03 4.99
C PRO A 28 -3.09 -21.94 3.96
N LEU A 29 -1.84 -21.47 3.92
CA LEU A 29 -1.42 -20.44 2.97
C LEU A 29 -1.41 -20.98 1.54
N VAL A 30 -0.86 -22.18 1.35
CA VAL A 30 -0.80 -22.86 0.05
C VAL A 30 -2.20 -23.25 -0.41
N SER A 31 -3.05 -23.79 0.47
CA SER A 31 -4.43 -24.15 0.14
C SER A 31 -5.23 -22.92 -0.27
N SER A 32 -5.07 -21.79 0.43
CA SER A 32 -5.72 -20.53 0.04
C SER A 32 -5.22 -20.03 -1.31
N ALA A 33 -3.92 -20.14 -1.58
CA ALA A 33 -3.36 -19.76 -2.88
C ALA A 33 -3.87 -20.67 -4.01
N VAL A 34 -3.90 -21.98 -3.80
CA VAL A 34 -4.43 -22.96 -4.77
C VAL A 34 -5.92 -22.71 -5.00
N LEU A 35 -6.71 -22.51 -3.94
CA LEU A 35 -8.13 -22.21 -4.06
C LEU A 35 -8.36 -20.91 -4.82
N ALA A 36 -7.58 -19.86 -4.55
CA ALA A 36 -7.64 -18.61 -5.30
C ALA A 36 -7.31 -18.81 -6.79
N VAL A 37 -6.31 -19.62 -7.13
CA VAL A 37 -5.97 -19.97 -8.52
C VAL A 37 -7.09 -20.75 -9.19
N VAL A 38 -7.72 -21.70 -8.50
CA VAL A 38 -8.86 -22.48 -9.03
C VAL A 38 -10.04 -21.57 -9.29
N VAL A 39 -10.44 -20.75 -8.30
CA VAL A 39 -11.55 -19.79 -8.44
C VAL A 39 -11.28 -18.81 -9.59
N LEU A 40 -10.06 -18.27 -9.66
CA LEU A 40 -9.66 -17.37 -10.74
C LEU A 40 -9.67 -18.09 -12.09
N GLY A 41 -9.19 -19.33 -12.17
CA GLY A 41 -9.18 -20.14 -13.39
C GLY A 41 -10.59 -20.42 -13.91
N VAL A 42 -11.52 -20.81 -13.02
CA VAL A 42 -12.94 -20.99 -13.37
C VAL A 42 -13.55 -19.67 -13.86
N TRP A 43 -13.27 -18.57 -13.18
CA TRP A 43 -13.75 -17.25 -13.60
C TRP A 43 -13.18 -16.83 -14.96
N ILE A 44 -11.89 -17.06 -15.21
CA ILE A 44 -11.26 -16.77 -16.50
C ILE A 44 -11.94 -17.57 -17.60
N VAL A 45 -12.04 -18.90 -17.44
CA VAL A 45 -12.62 -19.77 -18.48
C VAL A 45 -14.08 -19.39 -18.79
N THR A 46 -14.87 -19.06 -17.77
CA THR A 46 -16.28 -18.67 -17.94
C THR A 46 -16.45 -17.26 -18.51
N ARG A 47 -15.41 -16.42 -18.48
CA ARG A 47 -15.43 -15.02 -18.95
C ARG A 47 -14.37 -14.73 -20.01
N LEU A 48 -13.85 -15.75 -20.69
CA LEU A 48 -12.73 -15.63 -21.63
C LEU A 48 -13.01 -14.62 -22.75
N ASP A 49 -14.22 -14.64 -23.30
CA ASP A 49 -14.59 -13.74 -24.41
C ASP A 49 -14.68 -12.28 -23.95
N THR A 50 -15.23 -12.04 -22.76
CA THR A 50 -15.22 -10.72 -22.12
C THR A 50 -13.79 -10.25 -21.85
N ILE A 51 -12.92 -11.13 -21.34
CA ILE A 51 -11.52 -10.81 -21.09
C ILE A 51 -10.81 -10.42 -22.39
N LYS A 52 -10.99 -11.18 -23.47
CA LYS A 52 -10.41 -10.86 -24.78
C LYS A 52 -10.92 -9.52 -25.29
N ALA A 53 -12.23 -9.30 -25.26
CA ALA A 53 -12.84 -8.05 -25.69
C ALA A 53 -12.27 -6.84 -24.93
N VAL A 54 -12.04 -6.97 -23.62
CA VAL A 54 -11.45 -5.88 -22.79
C VAL A 54 -9.93 -5.74 -22.99
N LEU A 55 -9.19 -6.84 -23.23
CA LEU A 55 -7.74 -6.79 -23.43
C LEU A 55 -7.34 -6.30 -24.82
N ASP A 56 -8.23 -6.45 -25.81
CA ASP A 56 -8.00 -5.98 -27.18
C ASP A 56 -8.26 -4.49 -27.36
N THR A 57 -8.86 -3.81 -26.37
CA THR A 57 -9.06 -2.35 -26.41
C THR A 57 -7.77 -1.58 -26.14
N VAL A 58 -7.73 -0.33 -26.64
CA VAL A 58 -6.64 0.60 -26.34
C VAL A 58 -6.61 0.93 -24.84
N TYR A 59 -7.78 1.11 -24.24
CA TYR A 59 -7.96 1.26 -22.79
C TYR A 59 -9.06 0.30 -22.30
N PRO A 60 -8.80 -0.53 -21.26
CA PRO A 60 -7.58 -0.62 -20.47
C PRO A 60 -6.55 -1.63 -21.02
N GLY A 61 -6.85 -2.43 -22.05
CA GLY A 61 -6.10 -3.62 -22.43
C GLY A 61 -4.63 -3.41 -22.81
N ARG A 62 -4.35 -2.43 -23.69
CA ARG A 62 -2.99 -2.10 -24.14
C ARG A 62 -2.27 -1.09 -23.26
N ARG A 63 -2.89 -0.65 -22.15
CA ARG A 63 -2.27 0.34 -21.26
C ARG A 63 -1.08 -0.30 -20.54
N ILE A 64 0.09 0.31 -20.73
CA ILE A 64 1.31 0.01 -19.99
C ILE A 64 1.83 1.27 -19.31
N GLN A 65 2.34 1.10 -18.10
CA GLN A 65 3.02 2.14 -17.35
C GLN A 65 4.53 1.86 -17.40
N PHE A 66 5.30 2.87 -17.79
CA PHE A 66 6.76 2.73 -17.87
C PHE A 66 7.41 2.91 -16.50
N ALA A 67 8.51 2.20 -16.26
CA ALA A 67 9.32 2.45 -15.08
C ALA A 67 9.87 3.89 -15.11
N GLY A 68 9.91 4.55 -13.95
CA GLY A 68 10.37 5.93 -13.80
C GLY A 68 9.37 7.00 -14.27
N ALA A 69 8.08 6.65 -14.39
CA ALA A 69 7.05 7.57 -14.89
C ALA A 69 6.46 8.51 -13.82
N LEU A 70 6.80 8.33 -12.54
CA LEU A 70 6.33 9.22 -11.48
C LEU A 70 7.05 10.57 -11.55
N ASP A 71 6.29 11.61 -11.87
CA ASP A 71 6.77 12.99 -11.92
C ASP A 71 6.76 13.68 -10.54
N TYR A 72 7.16 14.95 -10.53
CA TYR A 72 7.22 15.75 -9.30
C TYR A 72 5.87 15.83 -8.59
N ASP A 73 4.80 16.12 -9.32
CA ASP A 73 3.44 16.21 -8.77
C ASP A 73 2.98 14.85 -8.25
N GLY A 74 3.34 13.76 -8.96
CA GLY A 74 3.16 12.39 -8.52
C GLY A 74 3.85 12.09 -7.18
N ILE A 75 5.06 12.59 -6.94
CA ILE A 75 5.76 12.45 -5.65
C ILE A 75 5.02 13.20 -4.55
N VAL A 76 4.66 14.47 -4.77
CA VAL A 76 3.90 15.29 -3.81
C VAL A 76 2.60 14.59 -3.43
N SER A 77 1.87 14.16 -4.44
CA SER A 77 0.62 13.41 -4.32
C SER A 77 0.78 12.09 -3.56
N THR A 78 1.90 11.39 -3.71
CA THR A 78 2.22 10.13 -3.00
C THR A 78 2.33 10.35 -1.48
N PHE A 79 2.82 11.52 -1.04
CA PHE A 79 2.89 11.89 0.38
C PHE A 79 1.70 12.77 0.84
N GLY A 80 0.65 12.87 0.01
CA GLY A 80 -0.51 13.76 0.21
C GLY A 80 -1.50 13.33 1.30
N ALA A 81 -1.34 12.16 1.93
CA ALA A 81 -2.31 11.61 2.88
C ALA A 81 -2.71 12.55 4.04
N PRO A 82 -1.79 13.34 4.65
CA PRO A 82 -2.19 14.32 5.67
C PRO A 82 -3.15 15.40 5.17
N PHE A 83 -3.19 15.64 3.86
CA PHE A 83 -4.05 16.62 3.18
C PHE A 83 -5.29 15.99 2.55
N ALA A 84 -5.46 14.67 2.61
CA ALA A 84 -6.57 13.99 1.96
C ALA A 84 -7.95 14.30 2.59
N GLY A 85 -8.01 15.07 3.69
CA GLY A 85 -9.26 15.71 4.12
C GLY A 85 -9.86 16.64 3.06
N ALA A 86 -9.06 17.17 2.13
CA ALA A 86 -9.53 17.91 0.96
C ALA A 86 -10.47 17.07 0.06
N LEU A 87 -10.25 15.76 0.01
CA LEU A 87 -11.05 14.82 -0.80
C LEU A 87 -12.50 14.75 -0.31
N GLN A 88 -12.72 14.89 1.00
CA GLN A 88 -14.06 14.96 1.60
C GLN A 88 -14.85 16.19 1.11
N ASN A 89 -14.16 17.23 0.66
CA ASN A 89 -14.74 18.45 0.12
C ASN A 89 -14.78 18.46 -1.41
N GLY A 90 -14.55 17.32 -2.06
CA GLY A 90 -14.56 17.21 -3.52
C GLY A 90 -13.33 17.81 -4.21
N VAL A 91 -12.28 18.16 -3.46
CA VAL A 91 -11.06 18.80 -4.01
C VAL A 91 -9.93 17.78 -4.15
N ALA A 92 -9.67 17.34 -5.39
CA ALA A 92 -8.55 16.45 -5.72
C ALA A 92 -7.32 17.17 -6.29
N GLN A 93 -7.48 18.43 -6.74
CA GLN A 93 -6.42 19.20 -7.38
C GLN A 93 -5.19 19.36 -6.47
N GLY A 94 -4.00 19.14 -7.02
CA GLY A 94 -2.74 19.07 -6.26
C GLY A 94 -2.47 17.74 -5.55
N LEU A 95 -3.49 16.87 -5.43
CA LEU A 95 -3.36 15.54 -4.81
C LEU A 95 -3.56 14.40 -5.81
N GLY A 96 -4.12 14.63 -6.99
CA GLY A 96 -4.26 13.62 -8.04
C GLY A 96 -5.32 14.03 -9.08
N PRO A 97 -5.48 13.24 -10.15
CA PRO A 97 -6.39 13.60 -11.25
C PRO A 97 -7.87 13.43 -10.88
N ASN A 98 -8.19 12.61 -9.88
CA ASN A 98 -9.53 12.40 -9.35
C ASN A 98 -9.45 11.91 -7.89
N GLN A 99 -10.59 11.84 -7.21
CA GLN A 99 -10.67 11.45 -5.79
C GLN A 99 -10.05 10.08 -5.50
N SER A 100 -10.30 9.09 -6.36
CA SER A 100 -9.81 7.72 -6.18
C SER A 100 -8.30 7.60 -6.43
N GLU A 101 -7.74 8.36 -7.38
CA GLU A 101 -6.30 8.37 -7.66
C GLU A 101 -5.53 9.35 -6.75
N ALA A 102 -6.21 10.30 -6.12
CA ALA A 102 -5.66 11.22 -5.14
C ALA A 102 -5.58 10.63 -3.72
N ALA A 103 -6.34 9.57 -3.44
CA ALA A 103 -6.24 8.84 -2.19
C ALA A 103 -4.83 8.25 -2.03
N ALA A 104 -4.13 8.65 -0.97
CA ALA A 104 -2.77 8.24 -0.71
C ALA A 104 -2.63 7.54 0.66
N PRO A 105 -1.78 6.51 0.77
CA PRO A 105 -1.34 5.95 2.04
C PRO A 105 -0.68 6.98 2.93
N PHE A 106 -0.75 6.82 4.26
CA PHE A 106 0.09 7.58 5.21
C PHE A 106 1.59 7.26 5.11
N MET A 107 2.04 6.53 4.09
CA MET A 107 3.43 6.14 3.81
C MET A 107 4.23 5.66 5.03
N THR A 108 3.54 5.08 6.03
CA THR A 108 4.15 4.75 7.33
C THR A 108 5.30 3.77 7.16
N VAL A 109 5.24 2.87 6.17
CA VAL A 109 6.36 1.98 5.83
C VAL A 109 7.64 2.76 5.51
N VAL A 110 7.55 3.86 4.76
CA VAL A 110 8.70 4.71 4.41
C VAL A 110 9.28 5.34 5.68
N PHE A 111 8.40 5.84 6.55
CA PHE A 111 8.81 6.49 7.80
C PHE A 111 9.39 5.51 8.82
N LEU A 112 9.05 4.23 8.71
CA LEU A 112 9.60 3.15 9.53
C LEU A 112 10.92 2.59 8.99
N VAL A 113 11.42 3.01 7.83
CA VAL A 113 12.71 2.53 7.28
C VAL A 113 13.86 2.63 8.28
N PRO A 114 14.08 3.75 9.01
CA PRO A 114 15.14 3.81 10.01
C PRO A 114 15.02 2.72 11.09
N LEU A 115 13.79 2.44 11.55
CA LEU A 115 13.50 1.39 12.52
C LEU A 115 13.75 0.00 11.93
N LEU A 116 13.26 -0.27 10.71
CA LEU A 116 13.43 -1.56 10.04
C LEU A 116 14.91 -1.86 9.78
N VAL A 117 15.68 -0.88 9.31
CA VAL A 117 17.13 -1.00 9.12
C VAL A 117 17.82 -1.25 10.46
N TRP A 118 17.45 -0.53 11.52
CA TRP A 118 17.99 -0.76 12.85
C TRP A 118 17.71 -2.17 13.37
N LEU A 119 16.48 -2.68 13.22
CA LEU A 119 16.11 -4.05 13.58
C LEU A 119 16.93 -5.08 12.79
N LEU A 120 17.14 -4.85 11.49
CA LEU A 120 17.94 -5.73 10.64
C LEU A 120 19.41 -5.75 11.09
N VAL A 121 20.03 -4.58 11.26
CA VAL A 121 21.42 -4.46 11.74
C VAL A 121 21.57 -5.12 13.10
N ARG A 122 20.62 -4.87 14.00
CA ARG A 122 20.60 -5.48 15.33
C ARG A 122 20.50 -7.01 15.28
N SER A 123 19.66 -7.56 14.40
CA SER A 123 19.53 -9.03 14.26
C SER A 123 20.88 -9.66 13.90
N VAL A 124 21.65 -8.99 13.03
CA VAL A 124 22.99 -9.42 12.61
C VAL A 124 24.02 -9.25 13.74
N THR A 125 24.03 -8.11 14.44
CA THR A 125 25.00 -7.86 15.52
C THR A 125 24.77 -8.78 16.71
N ALA A 126 23.52 -9.01 17.10
CA ALA A 126 23.17 -9.95 18.16
C ALA A 126 23.55 -11.39 17.79
N ALA A 127 23.35 -11.81 16.54
CA ALA A 127 23.75 -13.13 16.06
C ALA A 127 25.27 -13.33 16.11
N ARG A 128 26.04 -12.31 15.68
CA ARG A 128 27.52 -12.33 15.77
C ARG A 128 28.01 -12.42 17.21
N ALA A 129 27.44 -11.61 18.12
CA ALA A 129 27.81 -11.62 19.53
C ALA A 129 27.55 -12.98 20.20
N ALA A 130 26.50 -13.70 19.76
CA ALA A 130 26.18 -15.04 20.25
C ALA A 130 26.99 -16.17 19.59
N GLY A 131 28.01 -15.86 18.77
CA GLY A 131 28.78 -16.88 18.03
C GLY A 131 27.97 -17.67 17.01
N SER A 132 26.76 -17.20 16.67
CA SER A 132 25.84 -17.87 15.75
C SER A 132 26.08 -17.41 14.32
N VAL A 133 26.20 -18.36 13.39
CA VAL A 133 26.67 -18.09 12.03
C VAL A 133 25.69 -17.27 11.18
N ARG A 134 24.40 -17.12 11.53
CA ARG A 134 23.47 -16.20 10.83
C ARG A 134 22.07 -16.19 11.47
N ARG A 135 21.55 -15.01 11.81
CA ARG A 135 20.10 -14.77 11.94
C ARG A 135 19.74 -13.43 11.29
N LEU A 136 19.85 -13.38 9.97
CA LEU A 136 19.29 -12.29 9.19
C LEU A 136 17.76 -12.35 9.29
N ASP A 137 17.13 -11.24 9.67
CA ASP A 137 15.67 -11.15 9.64
C ASP A 137 15.17 -11.02 8.20
N TRP A 138 14.92 -12.17 7.57
CA TRP A 138 14.42 -12.25 6.19
C TRP A 138 13.08 -11.55 5.99
N THR A 139 12.24 -11.46 7.03
CA THR A 139 10.95 -10.79 6.94
C THR A 139 11.16 -9.28 6.80
N VAL A 140 11.98 -8.70 7.67
CA VAL A 140 12.34 -7.27 7.61
C VAL A 140 13.07 -6.94 6.31
N LEU A 141 14.01 -7.79 5.90
CA LEU A 141 14.71 -7.62 4.62
C LEU A 141 13.75 -7.66 3.44
N SER A 142 12.78 -8.59 3.43
CA SER A 142 11.81 -8.69 2.33
C SER A 142 10.95 -7.44 2.22
N ILE A 143 10.54 -6.85 3.35
CA ILE A 143 9.80 -5.57 3.37
C ILE A 143 10.66 -4.46 2.75
N LEU A 144 11.92 -4.34 3.17
CA LEU A 144 12.84 -3.33 2.62
C LEU A 144 13.08 -3.53 1.13
N VAL A 145 13.29 -4.77 0.67
CA VAL A 145 13.47 -5.08 -0.75
C VAL A 145 12.23 -4.75 -1.56
N VAL A 146 11.04 -5.13 -1.10
CA VAL A 146 9.78 -4.80 -1.80
C VAL A 146 9.60 -3.28 -1.85
N LEU A 147 9.83 -2.58 -0.74
CA LEU A 147 9.77 -1.12 -0.70
C LEU A 147 10.75 -0.48 -1.70
N THR A 148 11.98 -0.98 -1.77
CA THR A 148 12.98 -0.52 -2.73
C THR A 148 12.53 -0.78 -4.16
N VAL A 149 12.03 -1.98 -4.49
CA VAL A 149 11.54 -2.31 -5.84
C VAL A 149 10.39 -1.39 -6.26
N LEU A 150 9.45 -1.09 -5.35
CA LEU A 150 8.35 -0.15 -5.63
C LEU A 150 8.88 1.26 -5.93
N TRP A 151 9.82 1.77 -5.13
CA TRP A 151 10.42 3.08 -5.39
C TRP A 151 11.29 3.12 -6.64
N LEU A 152 12.05 2.06 -6.92
CA LEU A 152 12.80 1.92 -8.16
C LEU A 152 11.85 1.96 -9.37
N PHE A 153 10.65 1.39 -9.24
CA PHE A 153 9.71 1.34 -10.35
C PHE A 153 9.11 2.71 -10.61
N LEU A 154 8.79 3.44 -9.54
CA LEU A 154 8.23 4.78 -9.65
C LEU A 154 9.26 5.81 -10.13
N LEU A 155 10.50 5.73 -9.68
CA LEU A 155 11.47 6.82 -9.82
C LEU A 155 12.60 6.57 -10.83
N ILE A 156 12.97 5.31 -11.11
CA ILE A 156 14.13 5.01 -11.94
C ILE A 156 13.68 4.50 -13.32
N PRO A 157 13.94 5.25 -14.40
CA PRO A 157 13.64 4.79 -15.75
C PRO A 157 14.62 3.72 -16.24
N GLY A 158 14.28 3.05 -17.34
CA GLY A 158 15.21 2.20 -18.10
C GLY A 158 15.19 0.69 -17.78
N TRP A 159 14.33 0.24 -16.86
CA TRP A 159 14.22 -1.19 -16.50
C TRP A 159 12.81 -1.77 -16.71
N THR A 160 11.98 -1.12 -17.53
CA THR A 160 10.62 -1.56 -17.89
C THR A 160 10.52 -3.05 -18.25
N PRO A 161 11.44 -3.65 -19.05
CA PRO A 161 11.35 -5.08 -19.37
C PRO A 161 11.38 -6.01 -18.15
N ILE A 162 12.12 -5.63 -17.10
CA ILE A 162 12.17 -6.39 -15.84
C ILE A 162 10.90 -6.09 -15.02
N ALA A 163 10.43 -4.84 -15.01
CA ALA A 163 9.18 -4.47 -14.34
C ALA A 163 7.94 -5.17 -14.96
N ASP A 164 7.96 -5.38 -16.27
CA ASP A 164 6.95 -6.15 -17.02
C ASP A 164 6.87 -7.59 -16.53
N LEU A 165 8.02 -8.24 -16.30
CA LEU A 165 8.09 -9.61 -15.75
C LEU A 165 7.50 -9.70 -14.33
N LEU A 166 7.58 -8.62 -13.56
CA LEU A 166 6.98 -8.50 -12.23
C LEU A 166 5.49 -8.09 -12.28
N GLY A 167 4.95 -7.80 -13.47
CA GLY A 167 3.58 -7.32 -13.66
C GLY A 167 3.32 -5.89 -13.19
N LEU A 168 4.38 -5.11 -12.87
CA LEU A 168 4.24 -3.76 -12.32
C LEU A 168 3.70 -2.75 -13.34
N THR A 169 4.02 -2.96 -14.62
CA THR A 169 3.61 -2.09 -15.74
C THR A 169 2.12 -2.16 -16.08
N ARG A 170 1.39 -3.12 -15.51
CA ARG A 170 -0.05 -3.31 -15.71
C ARG A 170 -0.92 -2.47 -14.77
N SER A 171 -0.30 -1.73 -13.84
CA SER A 171 -0.96 -0.79 -12.94
C SER A 171 -0.50 0.64 -13.23
N THR A 172 -1.32 1.62 -12.87
CA THR A 172 -0.92 3.04 -12.91
C THR A 172 -0.03 3.36 -11.72
N ASP A 173 0.78 4.42 -11.84
CA ASP A 173 1.63 4.90 -10.74
C ASP A 173 0.79 5.27 -9.51
N TYR A 174 -0.36 5.90 -9.72
CA TYR A 174 -1.32 6.23 -8.65
C TYR A 174 -1.91 4.99 -7.97
N ARG A 175 -2.29 3.95 -8.73
CA ARG A 175 -2.84 2.70 -8.17
C ARG A 175 -1.79 1.84 -7.49
N LEU A 176 -0.53 1.91 -7.94
CA LEU A 176 0.57 1.22 -7.28
C LEU A 176 0.76 1.69 -5.84
N ARG A 177 0.23 2.88 -5.48
CA ARG A 177 0.28 3.37 -4.10
C ARG A 177 -0.41 2.45 -3.10
N LEU A 178 -1.44 1.71 -3.53
CA LEU A 178 -2.12 0.71 -2.69
C LEU A 178 -1.16 -0.38 -2.19
N ALA A 179 -0.06 -0.63 -2.90
CA ALA A 179 0.98 -1.54 -2.41
C ALA A 179 1.62 -1.03 -1.12
N PHE A 180 1.79 0.29 -0.96
CA PHE A 180 2.32 0.87 0.28
C PHE A 180 1.32 0.81 1.43
N ASP A 181 0.00 0.82 1.19
CA ASP A 181 -0.99 0.62 2.26
C ASP A 181 -0.84 -0.76 2.90
N LEU A 182 -0.83 -1.81 2.06
CA LEU A 182 -0.62 -3.17 2.51
C LEU A 182 0.74 -3.30 3.22
N LEU A 183 1.79 -2.71 2.62
CA LEU A 183 3.13 -2.77 3.19
C LEU A 183 3.22 -1.99 4.51
N ALA A 184 2.48 -0.89 4.69
CA ALA A 184 2.43 -0.13 5.94
C ALA A 184 1.86 -0.99 7.07
N VAL A 185 0.73 -1.67 6.86
CA VAL A 185 0.13 -2.57 7.85
C VAL A 185 1.09 -3.70 8.23
N VAL A 186 1.67 -4.36 7.23
CA VAL A 186 2.65 -5.44 7.45
C VAL A 186 3.89 -4.93 8.18
N SER A 187 4.39 -3.74 7.82
CA SER A 187 5.59 -3.15 8.43
C SER A 187 5.38 -2.77 9.88
N VAL A 188 4.23 -2.19 10.22
CA VAL A 188 3.86 -1.90 11.61
C VAL A 188 3.77 -3.19 12.41
N GLY A 189 3.04 -4.20 11.91
CA GLY A 189 2.89 -5.49 12.58
C GLY A 189 4.22 -6.21 12.81
N VAL A 190 5.10 -6.21 11.80
CA VAL A 190 6.45 -6.80 11.91
C VAL A 190 7.31 -6.00 12.88
N ALA A 191 7.35 -4.68 12.78
CA ALA A 191 8.13 -3.84 13.70
C ALA A 191 7.72 -4.05 15.16
N VAL A 192 6.43 -4.04 15.45
CA VAL A 192 5.87 -4.31 16.79
C VAL A 192 6.24 -5.71 17.26
N SER A 193 6.02 -6.73 16.42
CA SER A 193 6.35 -8.13 16.73
C SER A 193 7.82 -8.31 17.10
N ARG A 194 8.75 -7.64 16.41
CA ARG A 194 10.19 -7.70 16.72
C ARG A 194 10.54 -6.96 18.00
N LEU A 195 10.01 -5.76 18.21
CA LEU A 195 10.23 -4.99 19.43
C LEU A 195 9.72 -5.74 20.68
N ASP A 196 8.58 -6.44 20.56
CA ASP A 196 8.00 -7.21 21.66
C ASP A 196 8.70 -8.54 21.91
N ARG A 197 8.99 -9.30 20.84
CA ARG A 197 9.71 -10.58 20.94
C ARG A 197 11.05 -10.41 21.63
N ASP A 198 11.80 -9.39 21.23
CA ASP A 198 13.14 -9.13 21.76
C ASP A 198 13.11 -8.25 23.03
N ARG A 199 11.91 -7.81 23.45
CA ARG A 199 11.65 -6.94 24.61
C ARG A 199 12.48 -5.66 24.61
N VAL A 200 12.59 -5.02 23.47
CA VAL A 200 13.52 -3.91 23.24
C VAL A 200 12.87 -2.69 22.65
N ARG A 201 13.48 -1.54 22.93
CA ARG A 201 13.10 -0.26 22.34
C ARG A 201 14.18 0.15 21.34
N ALA A 202 13.77 0.82 20.27
CA ALA A 202 14.75 1.46 19.40
C ALA A 202 15.53 2.52 20.18
N ARG A 203 16.74 2.83 19.72
CA ARG A 203 17.47 3.99 20.26
C ARG A 203 16.68 5.26 19.91
N TRP A 204 16.65 6.24 20.80
CA TRP A 204 15.86 7.47 20.62
C TRP A 204 16.15 8.16 19.27
N TRP A 205 17.41 8.17 18.82
CA TRP A 205 17.79 8.75 17.54
C TRP A 205 17.23 7.99 16.32
N VAL A 206 16.97 6.68 16.43
CA VAL A 206 16.32 5.89 15.37
C VAL A 206 14.85 6.29 15.27
N ALA A 207 14.18 6.44 16.43
CA ALA A 207 12.80 6.89 16.49
C ALA A 207 12.66 8.32 15.94
N LEU A 208 13.56 9.23 16.35
CA LEU A 208 13.59 10.59 15.83
C LEU A 208 13.94 10.65 14.34
N ALA A 209 14.81 9.77 13.83
CA ALA A 209 15.08 9.70 12.40
C ALA A 209 13.81 9.35 11.61
N GLY A 210 13.01 8.38 12.08
CA GLY A 210 11.71 8.06 11.46
C GLY A 210 10.74 9.23 11.53
N GLY A 211 10.64 9.88 12.69
CA GLY A 211 9.82 11.09 12.87
C GLY A 211 10.28 12.26 11.99
N LEU A 212 11.60 12.45 11.81
CA LEU A 212 12.18 13.47 10.96
C LEU A 212 11.85 13.22 9.48
N VAL A 213 11.94 11.97 9.01
CA VAL A 213 11.55 11.62 7.64
C VAL A 213 10.06 11.89 7.41
N ALA A 214 9.19 11.50 8.35
CA ALA A 214 7.76 11.80 8.29
C ALA A 214 7.46 13.31 8.31
N GLY A 215 8.14 14.05 9.19
CA GLY A 215 7.99 15.50 9.27
C GLY A 215 8.48 16.20 8.00
N ALA A 216 9.63 15.78 7.47
CA ALA A 216 10.18 16.31 6.23
C ALA A 216 9.23 16.07 5.05
N SER A 217 8.65 14.86 4.92
CA SER A 217 7.68 14.61 3.83
C SER A 217 6.44 15.50 3.94
N VAL A 218 5.95 15.77 5.15
CA VAL A 218 4.83 16.71 5.36
C VAL A 218 5.23 18.12 4.94
N VAL A 219 6.40 18.60 5.38
CA VAL A 219 6.88 19.95 5.06
C VAL A 219 7.11 20.12 3.56
N CYS A 220 7.71 19.14 2.89
CA CYS A 220 7.91 19.17 1.44
C CYS A 220 6.57 19.19 0.68
N THR A 221 5.62 18.35 1.08
CA THR A 221 4.27 18.30 0.46
C THR A 221 3.52 19.61 0.69
N TRP A 222 3.55 20.13 1.91
CA TRP A 222 2.97 21.43 2.25
C TRP A 222 3.58 22.56 1.40
N TYR A 223 4.90 22.59 1.29
CA TYR A 223 5.62 23.61 0.52
C TYR A 223 5.21 23.58 -0.95
N ALA A 224 5.15 22.37 -1.55
CA ALA A 224 4.74 22.17 -2.94
C ALA A 224 3.28 22.64 -3.17
N LEU A 225 2.33 22.17 -2.36
CA LEU A 225 0.92 22.57 -2.45
C LEU A 225 0.75 24.08 -2.24
N ARG A 226 1.52 24.69 -1.34
CA ARG A 226 1.46 26.13 -1.08
C ARG A 226 1.98 26.95 -2.25
N HIS A 227 3.08 26.54 -2.88
CA HIS A 227 3.67 27.24 -4.03
C HIS A 227 2.85 27.06 -5.30
N GLY A 228 2.28 25.88 -5.52
CA GLY A 228 1.33 25.63 -6.61
C GLY A 228 -0.03 26.31 -6.43
N GLN A 229 -0.27 26.97 -5.29
CA GLN A 229 -1.55 27.59 -4.93
C GLN A 229 -2.71 26.58 -4.96
N GLU A 230 -2.44 25.33 -4.60
CA GLU A 230 -3.38 24.24 -4.74
C GLU A 230 -4.53 24.36 -3.71
N PRO A 231 -5.80 24.22 -4.14
CA PRO A 231 -6.95 24.37 -3.26
C PRO A 231 -7.02 23.30 -2.17
N ALA A 232 -6.35 22.16 -2.36
CA ALA A 232 -6.30 21.07 -1.38
C ALA A 232 -5.79 21.53 0.00
N LEU A 233 -4.83 22.46 0.05
CA LEU A 233 -4.30 22.95 1.32
C LEU A 233 -5.35 23.71 2.14
N ALA A 234 -6.20 24.50 1.48
CA ALA A 234 -7.28 25.24 2.11
C ALA A 234 -8.46 24.32 2.48
N ALA A 235 -8.74 23.32 1.65
CA ALA A 235 -9.83 22.37 1.86
C ALA A 235 -9.54 21.33 2.97
N ALA A 236 -8.27 21.07 3.30
CA ALA A 236 -7.89 20.07 4.29
C ALA A 236 -7.91 20.60 5.75
N ALA A 237 -9.09 20.83 6.34
CA ALA A 237 -9.23 21.51 7.64
C ALA A 237 -8.32 20.99 8.79
N HIS A 238 -8.07 19.68 8.84
CA HIS A 238 -7.34 19.03 9.94
C HIS A 238 -5.90 18.60 9.60
N TRP A 239 -5.34 19.05 8.46
CA TRP A 239 -4.04 18.54 7.98
C TRP A 239 -2.90 18.70 9.00
N LYS A 240 -2.89 19.78 9.78
CA LYS A 240 -1.88 20.03 10.82
C LYS A 240 -1.92 18.98 11.93
N VAL A 241 -3.13 18.69 12.43
CA VAL A 241 -3.35 17.71 13.50
C VAL A 241 -2.99 16.31 13.00
N VAL A 242 -3.46 15.95 11.81
CA VAL A 242 -3.15 14.67 11.16
C VAL A 242 -1.64 14.49 10.98
N SER A 243 -0.95 15.53 10.50
CA SER A 243 0.50 15.51 10.32
C SER A 243 1.24 15.24 11.63
N VAL A 244 0.87 15.93 12.71
CA VAL A 244 1.46 15.71 14.03
C VAL A 244 1.18 14.29 14.52
N LEU A 245 -0.04 13.79 14.38
CA LEU A 245 -0.41 12.43 14.79
C LEU A 245 0.42 11.36 14.05
N VAL A 246 0.64 11.52 12.75
CA VAL A 246 1.46 10.57 11.95
C VAL A 246 2.92 10.58 12.41
N VAL A 247 3.51 11.77 12.60
CA VAL A 247 4.90 11.89 13.08
C VAL A 247 5.04 11.29 14.48
N VAL A 248 4.14 11.66 15.40
CA VAL A 248 4.13 11.14 16.77
C VAL A 248 3.93 9.63 16.77
N ALA A 249 3.04 9.09 15.94
CA ALA A 249 2.82 7.66 15.85
C ALA A 249 4.08 6.89 15.47
N VAL A 250 4.82 7.34 14.45
CA VAL A 250 6.08 6.69 14.02
C VAL A 250 7.10 6.66 15.16
N VAL A 251 7.24 7.79 15.88
CA VAL A 251 8.14 7.89 17.03
C VAL A 251 7.70 6.95 18.16
N LEU A 252 6.41 6.97 18.52
CA LEU A 252 5.87 6.14 19.61
C LEU A 252 5.99 4.64 19.31
N VAL A 253 5.68 4.21 18.07
CA VAL A 253 5.86 2.82 17.64
C VAL A 253 7.32 2.39 17.77
N ALA A 254 8.27 3.21 17.30
CA ALA A 254 9.70 2.93 17.42
C ALA A 254 10.19 2.86 18.88
N LEU A 255 9.61 3.66 19.78
CA LEU A 255 9.87 3.65 21.22
C LEU A 255 9.16 2.52 21.97
N ARG A 256 8.44 1.62 21.26
CA ARG A 256 7.62 0.52 21.83
C ARG A 256 6.43 1.02 22.66
N LEU A 257 5.98 2.25 22.43
CA LEU A 257 4.72 2.78 22.93
C LEU A 257 3.64 2.50 21.88
N VAL A 258 3.40 1.20 21.63
CA VAL A 258 2.65 0.72 20.46
C VAL A 258 1.19 1.14 20.52
N VAL A 259 0.52 0.95 21.66
CA VAL A 259 -0.90 1.31 21.83
C VAL A 259 -1.17 2.78 21.51
N PRO A 260 -0.48 3.77 22.13
CA PRO A 260 -0.71 5.17 21.78
C PRO A 260 -0.25 5.51 20.37
N GLY A 261 0.80 4.87 19.83
CA GLY A 261 1.23 5.07 18.45
C GLY A 261 0.20 4.61 17.42
N VAL A 262 -0.36 3.41 17.60
CA VAL A 262 -1.42 2.86 16.74
C VAL A 262 -2.73 3.64 16.93
N ALA A 263 -3.07 4.06 18.15
CA ALA A 263 -4.21 4.93 18.39
C ALA A 263 -4.07 6.27 17.65
N ALA A 264 -2.88 6.87 17.63
CA ALA A 264 -2.62 8.09 16.87
C ALA A 264 -2.79 7.88 15.35
N LEU A 265 -2.31 6.76 14.78
CA LEU A 265 -2.57 6.41 13.37
C LEU A 265 -4.05 6.19 13.09
N LEU A 266 -4.76 5.52 14.00
CA LEU A 266 -6.20 5.30 13.87
C LEU A 266 -6.94 6.62 13.85
N VAL A 267 -6.67 7.53 14.80
CA VAL A 267 -7.29 8.86 14.83
C VAL A 267 -6.95 9.66 13.57
N ALA A 268 -5.69 9.64 13.12
CA ALA A 268 -5.30 10.29 11.86
C ALA A 268 -6.08 9.74 10.65
N THR A 269 -6.25 8.41 10.60
CA THR A 269 -7.01 7.72 9.53
C THR A 269 -8.48 8.07 9.58
N LEU A 270 -9.09 8.14 10.77
CA LEU A 270 -10.49 8.53 10.92
C LEU A 270 -10.71 9.98 10.51
N LEU A 271 -9.84 10.92 10.90
CA LEU A 271 -9.96 12.34 10.53
C LEU A 271 -9.95 12.56 9.01
N VAL A 272 -9.19 11.73 8.27
CA VAL A 272 -9.05 11.85 6.82
C VAL A 272 -10.02 10.94 6.06
N GLY A 273 -10.45 9.82 6.63
CA GLY A 273 -11.24 8.80 5.92
C GLY A 273 -12.72 8.73 6.28
N LEU A 274 -13.13 9.16 7.48
CA LEU A 274 -14.50 8.93 7.99
C LEU A 274 -15.60 9.61 7.14
N GLY A 275 -15.26 10.64 6.36
CA GLY A 275 -16.18 11.31 5.43
C GLY A 275 -16.07 10.90 3.96
N VAL A 276 -15.06 10.11 3.57
CA VAL A 276 -14.80 9.76 2.15
C VAL A 276 -15.51 8.47 1.73
N ASN A 277 -15.78 7.58 2.69
CA ASN A 277 -16.64 6.41 2.50
C ASN A 277 -18.00 6.65 3.18
N PRO A 278 -18.89 7.49 2.62
CA PRO A 278 -20.28 7.35 3.00
C PRO A 278 -20.70 5.98 2.49
N LEU A 279 -21.02 5.08 3.40
CA LEU A 279 -22.00 4.05 3.11
C LEU A 279 -23.24 4.81 2.56
N TYR A 280 -23.36 4.87 1.23
CA TYR A 280 -24.56 5.27 0.48
C TYR A 280 -25.03 6.75 0.47
N ARG A 281 -24.17 7.76 0.68
CA ARG A 281 -24.57 9.17 0.41
C ARG A 281 -23.89 9.72 -0.84
N GLY A 282 -24.67 9.87 -1.91
CA GLY A 282 -24.24 10.57 -3.13
C GLY A 282 -23.74 9.69 -4.28
N VAL A 283 -23.81 8.36 -4.16
CA VAL A 283 -23.60 7.46 -5.30
C VAL A 283 -24.98 7.05 -5.80
N PHE A 284 -25.29 7.41 -7.04
CA PHE A 284 -26.52 7.00 -7.70
C PHE A 284 -26.60 5.48 -7.77
N GLU A 285 -27.75 4.92 -7.43
CA GLU A 285 -28.11 3.58 -7.84
C GLU A 285 -28.31 3.61 -9.36
N LEU A 286 -27.27 3.25 -10.12
CA LEU A 286 -27.23 3.47 -11.56
C LEU A 286 -28.50 3.00 -12.29
N PRO A 287 -29.05 1.79 -12.00
CA PRO A 287 -30.29 1.30 -12.62
C PRO A 287 -31.51 2.19 -12.33
N GLU A 288 -31.62 2.70 -11.11
CA GLU A 288 -32.82 3.40 -10.64
C GLU A 288 -32.75 4.91 -10.85
N ASP A 289 -31.60 5.51 -10.57
CA ASP A 289 -31.43 6.95 -10.48
C ASP A 289 -31.08 7.60 -11.82
N THR A 290 -30.37 6.87 -12.69
CA THR A 290 -29.88 7.45 -13.96
C THR A 290 -30.81 7.15 -15.13
N LYS A 291 -30.96 8.12 -16.04
CA LYS A 291 -31.74 7.91 -17.29
C LYS A 291 -31.18 6.76 -18.13
N ALA A 292 -29.86 6.64 -18.17
CA ALA A 292 -29.18 5.57 -18.91
C ALA A 292 -29.44 4.20 -18.28
N GLY A 293 -29.28 4.07 -16.95
CA GLY A 293 -29.56 2.81 -16.27
C GLY A 293 -31.01 2.36 -16.39
N ARG A 294 -31.99 3.26 -16.23
CA ARG A 294 -33.41 2.91 -16.46
C ARG A 294 -33.69 2.46 -17.89
N ALA A 295 -33.00 3.02 -18.87
CA ALA A 295 -33.14 2.61 -20.26
C ALA A 295 -32.51 1.23 -20.52
N ILE A 296 -31.37 0.95 -19.89
CA ILE A 296 -30.69 -0.36 -19.93
C ILE A 296 -31.60 -1.44 -19.33
N GLU A 297 -32.11 -1.22 -18.11
CA GLU A 297 -33.05 -2.14 -17.43
C GLU A 297 -34.32 -2.39 -18.25
N ALA A 298 -34.87 -1.35 -18.88
CA ALA A 298 -36.06 -1.49 -19.72
C ALA A 298 -35.78 -2.30 -21.00
N ILE A 299 -34.55 -2.26 -21.52
CA ILE A 299 -34.13 -3.07 -22.67
C ILE A 299 -33.92 -4.52 -22.25
N GLU A 300 -33.19 -4.80 -21.16
CA GLU A 300 -33.00 -6.16 -20.65
C GLU A 300 -34.32 -6.83 -20.24
N ALA A 301 -35.24 -6.09 -19.62
CA ALA A 301 -36.56 -6.61 -19.26
C ALA A 301 -37.40 -7.00 -20.50
N LYS A 302 -37.15 -6.35 -21.64
CA LYS A 302 -37.85 -6.61 -22.91
C LYS A 302 -37.16 -7.68 -23.75
N ASP A 303 -35.85 -7.77 -23.67
CA ASP A 303 -35.01 -8.72 -24.39
C ASP A 303 -33.95 -9.30 -23.44
N PRO A 304 -34.27 -10.42 -22.74
CA PRO A 304 -33.39 -11.02 -21.76
C PRO A 304 -32.07 -11.56 -22.34
N ASP A 305 -32.02 -11.78 -23.65
CA ASP A 305 -30.85 -12.26 -24.37
C ASP A 305 -30.01 -11.09 -24.94
N ALA A 306 -30.40 -9.84 -24.70
CA ALA A 306 -29.66 -8.66 -25.13
C ALA A 306 -28.24 -8.63 -24.54
N GLN A 307 -27.26 -8.31 -25.38
CA GLN A 307 -25.87 -8.18 -24.96
C GLN A 307 -25.40 -6.73 -25.07
N TRP A 308 -24.88 -6.21 -23.98
CA TRP A 308 -24.27 -4.88 -23.94
C TRP A 308 -22.84 -4.94 -24.48
N VAL A 309 -22.58 -4.20 -25.55
CA VAL A 309 -21.22 -3.97 -26.04
C VAL A 309 -20.75 -2.63 -25.47
N GLY A 310 -19.87 -2.69 -24.47
CA GLY A 310 -19.18 -1.50 -23.98
C GLY A 310 -18.13 -1.06 -25.01
N VAL A 311 -18.29 0.14 -25.56
CA VAL A 311 -17.32 0.80 -26.45
C VAL A 311 -16.49 1.80 -25.67
#